data_AF-A0A954A3K2-F1
#
_entry.id   AF-A0A954A3K2-F1
#
_cell.length_a   1.000
_cell.length_b   1.000
_cell.length_c   1.000
_cell.angle_alpha   90.00
_cell.angle_beta   90.00
_cell.angle_gamma   90.00
#
_symmetry.space_group_name_H-M   'P 1'
#
loop_
_entity.id
_entity.type
_entity.pdbx_description
1 polymer ?
#
loop_
_entity_poly.entity_id
_entity_poly.type
_entity_poly.pdbx_seq_one_letter_code
_entity_poly.pdbx_strand_id
1 'polypeptide(L)'
;DVESQVGIRLTENFAMSPAASVCGIYFAHPEANYFGVGKVRKDQIVDYAKRKKMDETIVERWLAPSLDYETEAPLPEGPPPLPKRRSRASSPTAERAG
;
A
#
# COMPACT_ATOMS: atom_id res chain seq x y z
N ASP A 1 12.53 11.73 -1.66
CA ASP A 1 12.34 10.89 -2.86
C ASP A 1 13.33 9.74 -2.75
N VAL A 2 12.85 8.55 -2.39
CA VAL A 2 13.70 7.49 -1.80
C VAL A 2 14.71 6.95 -2.81
N GLU A 3 14.24 6.63 -4.01
CA GLU A 3 15.04 6.04 -5.09
C GLU A 3 16.20 6.94 -5.53
N SER A 4 16.00 8.26 -5.59
CA SER A 4 17.05 9.21 -5.97
C SER A 4 17.95 9.64 -4.81
N GLN A 5 17.50 9.54 -3.56
CA GLN A 5 18.30 9.96 -2.39
C GLN A 5 19.12 8.83 -1.76
N VAL A 6 18.64 7.57 -1.80
CA VAL A 6 19.30 6.42 -1.15
C VAL A 6 19.37 5.17 -2.04
N GLY A 7 18.94 5.25 -3.31
CA GLY A 7 19.06 4.14 -4.27
C GLY A 7 18.11 2.96 -4.05
N ILE A 8 17.36 2.92 -2.94
CA ILE A 8 16.39 1.86 -2.62
C ILE A 8 15.18 1.96 -3.56
N ARG A 9 14.81 0.84 -4.17
CA ARG A 9 13.71 0.73 -5.15
C ARG A 9 12.68 -0.29 -4.69
N LEU A 10 11.47 -0.19 -5.24
CA LEU A 10 10.43 -1.22 -5.12
C LEU A 10 10.41 -2.05 -6.42
N THR A 11 10.31 -3.36 -6.29
CA THR A 11 10.00 -4.24 -7.42
C THR A 11 8.53 -4.13 -7.82
N GLU A 12 8.17 -4.78 -8.91
CA GLU A 12 6.80 -5.01 -9.41
C GLU A 12 5.87 -5.59 -8.32
N ASN A 13 6.44 -6.24 -7.30
CA ASN A 13 5.75 -6.94 -6.22
C ASN A 13 5.81 -6.17 -4.87
N PHE A 14 6.25 -4.91 -4.86
CA PHE A 14 6.52 -4.11 -3.65
C PHE A 14 7.62 -4.65 -2.70
N ALA A 15 8.42 -5.63 -3.11
CA ALA A 15 9.64 -5.97 -2.38
C ALA A 15 10.66 -4.83 -2.51
N MET A 16 11.40 -4.53 -1.44
CA MET A 16 12.48 -3.54 -1.50
C MET A 16 13.76 -4.16 -2.07
N SER A 17 14.46 -3.41 -2.92
CA SER A 17 15.80 -3.72 -3.40
C SER A 17 16.76 -2.60 -3.02
N PRO A 18 17.90 -2.88 -2.35
CA PRO A 18 18.40 -4.21 -1.96
C PRO A 18 17.55 -4.86 -0.85
N ALA A 19 17.59 -6.19 -0.73
CA ALA A 19 16.78 -6.94 0.23
C ALA A 19 17.05 -6.58 1.70
N ALA A 20 18.25 -6.09 2.03
CA ALA A 20 18.60 -5.56 3.34
C ALA A 20 18.08 -4.11 3.54
N SER A 21 16.78 -3.88 3.28
CA SER A 21 16.11 -2.59 3.41
C SER A 21 14.92 -2.69 4.38
N VAL A 22 14.65 -1.60 5.11
CA VAL A 22 13.49 -1.47 6.01
C VAL A 22 12.79 -0.15 5.72
N CYS A 23 11.46 -0.15 5.73
CA CYS A 23 10.64 1.07 5.65
C CYS A 23 9.42 0.94 6.57
N GLY A 24 8.75 2.07 6.85
CA GLY A 24 7.61 2.10 7.76
C GLY A 24 7.00 3.50 7.88
N ILE A 25 6.05 3.64 8.79
CA ILE A 25 5.39 4.90 9.15
C ILE A 25 5.56 5.09 10.66
N TYR A 26 6.02 6.27 11.08
CA TYR A 26 6.13 6.61 12.50
C TYR A 26 4.80 7.17 13.02
N PHE A 27 4.36 6.66 14.17
CA PHE A 27 3.22 7.18 14.93
C PHE A 27 3.73 7.70 16.27
N ALA A 28 3.41 8.94 16.63
CA ALA A 28 3.91 9.60 17.83
C ALA A 28 2.91 9.63 19.00
N HIS A 29 1.75 8.97 18.86
CA HIS A 29 0.74 8.90 19.92
C HIS A 29 1.22 7.92 21.01
N PRO A 30 1.13 8.24 22.32
CA PRO A 30 1.65 7.38 23.39
C PRO A 30 0.93 6.02 23.48
N GLU A 31 -0.30 5.93 22.99
CA GLU A 31 -1.08 4.69 22.93
C GLU A 31 -0.93 3.93 21.58
N ALA A 32 -0.06 4.39 20.67
CA ALA A 32 0.17 3.72 19.39
C ALA A 32 0.87 2.36 19.61
N ASN A 33 0.18 1.27 19.25
CA ASN A 33 0.64 -0.09 19.44
C ASN A 33 0.48 -0.91 18.15
N TYR A 34 1.29 -1.96 17.99
CA TYR A 34 1.09 -2.94 16.92
C TYR A 34 -0.12 -3.84 17.22
N PHE A 35 -0.97 -4.06 16.22
CA PHE A 35 -2.10 -4.98 16.29
C PHE A 35 -2.31 -5.69 14.95
N GLY A 36 -2.91 -6.88 14.99
CA GLY A 36 -3.32 -7.59 13.78
C GLY A 36 -4.66 -7.04 13.27
N VAL A 37 -4.75 -6.70 11.98
CA VAL A 37 -6.01 -6.23 11.35
C VAL A 37 -7.08 -7.32 11.34
N GLY A 38 -6.67 -8.59 11.33
CA GLY A 38 -7.57 -9.74 11.34
C GLY A 38 -8.16 -10.03 9.95
N LYS A 39 -9.37 -10.58 9.94
CA LYS A 39 -10.12 -10.93 8.74
C LYS A 39 -11.01 -9.77 8.30
N VAL A 40 -11.11 -9.53 6.99
CA VAL A 40 -11.84 -8.39 6.38
C VAL A 40 -12.94 -8.83 5.43
N ARG A 41 -14.06 -8.12 5.49
CA ARG A 41 -15.29 -8.40 4.73
C ARG A 41 -15.37 -7.64 3.40
N LYS A 42 -16.25 -8.13 2.52
CA LYS A 42 -16.61 -7.55 1.23
C LYS A 42 -16.99 -6.06 1.30
N ASP A 43 -17.74 -5.62 2.32
CA ASP A 43 -18.11 -4.20 2.53
C ASP A 43 -16.87 -3.29 2.73
N GLN A 44 -15.88 -3.76 3.48
CA GLN A 44 -14.63 -3.05 3.72
C GLN A 44 -13.73 -3.02 2.47
N ILE A 45 -13.75 -4.09 1.68
CA ILE A 45 -13.00 -4.21 0.42
C ILE A 45 -13.53 -3.25 -0.64
N VAL A 46 -14.85 -3.20 -0.86
CA VAL A 46 -15.52 -2.26 -1.79
C VAL A 46 -15.18 -0.81 -1.44
N ASP A 47 -15.30 -0.43 -0.16
CA ASP A 47 -14.97 0.93 0.30
C ASP A 47 -13.46 1.25 0.14
N TYR A 48 -12.57 0.33 0.48
CA TYR A 48 -11.13 0.54 0.33
C TYR A 48 -10.71 0.67 -1.15
N ALA A 49 -11.27 -0.15 -2.04
CA ALA A 49 -11.09 -0.03 -3.50
C ALA A 49 -11.54 1.35 -4.00
N LYS A 50 -12.72 1.80 -3.60
CA LYS A 50 -13.28 3.12 -3.91
C LYS A 50 -12.40 4.26 -3.40
N ARG A 51 -11.91 4.20 -2.15
CA ARG A 51 -10.96 5.18 -1.57
C ARG A 51 -9.60 5.20 -2.28
N LYS A 52 -9.12 4.04 -2.74
CA LYS A 52 -7.85 3.90 -3.47
C LYS A 52 -7.97 4.24 -4.96
N LYS A 53 -9.19 4.30 -5.51
CA LYS A 53 -9.48 4.34 -6.96
C LYS A 53 -8.85 3.16 -7.71
N MET A 54 -9.00 1.98 -7.13
CA MET A 54 -8.58 0.69 -7.69
C MET A 54 -9.82 -0.15 -8.03
N ASP A 55 -9.66 -1.09 -8.95
CA ASP A 55 -10.65 -2.15 -9.15
C ASP A 55 -10.69 -3.09 -7.93
N GLU A 56 -11.87 -3.65 -7.66
CA GLU A 56 -12.11 -4.49 -6.50
C GLU A 56 -11.31 -5.80 -6.55
N THR A 57 -11.27 -6.47 -7.70
CA THR A 57 -10.56 -7.76 -7.87
C THR A 57 -9.06 -7.62 -7.61
N ILE A 58 -8.50 -6.44 -7.90
CA ILE A 58 -7.09 -6.12 -7.64
C ILE A 58 -6.85 -5.89 -6.14
N VAL A 59 -7.79 -5.27 -5.44
CA VAL A 59 -7.74 -5.14 -3.97
C VAL A 59 -7.89 -6.50 -3.29
N GLU A 60 -8.80 -7.33 -3.74
CA GLU A 60 -8.97 -8.72 -3.28
C GLU A 60 -7.67 -9.50 -3.44
N ARG A 61 -7.02 -9.43 -4.61
CA ARG A 61 -5.74 -10.11 -4.84
C ARG A 61 -4.61 -9.57 -3.95
N TRP A 62 -4.59 -8.27 -3.62
CA TRP A 62 -3.61 -7.70 -2.66
C TRP A 62 -3.89 -8.07 -1.21
N LEU A 63 -5.14 -8.39 -0.85
CA LEU A 63 -5.57 -8.69 0.52
C LEU A 63 -5.99 -10.15 0.73
N ALA A 64 -5.78 -11.04 -0.24
CA ALA A 64 -6.27 -12.42 -0.26
C ALA A 64 -6.07 -13.22 1.04
N PRO A 65 -4.90 -13.18 1.74
CA PRO A 65 -4.74 -13.88 3.03
C PRO A 65 -5.70 -13.39 4.13
N SER A 66 -6.16 -12.13 4.03
CA SER A 66 -7.00 -11.44 5.01
C SER A 66 -8.49 -11.50 4.70
N LEU A 67 -8.93 -11.94 3.51
CA LEU A 67 -10.36 -12.01 3.17
C LEU A 67 -11.10 -13.02 4.05
N ASP A 68 -12.33 -12.70 4.46
CA ASP A 68 -13.20 -13.56 5.27
C ASP A 68 -14.26 -14.32 4.46
N TYR A 69 -14.22 -14.17 3.14
CA TYR A 69 -15.15 -14.72 2.15
C TYR A 69 -14.40 -15.28 0.93
N GLU A 70 -15.06 -16.11 0.13
CA GLU A 70 -14.52 -16.67 -1.11
C GLU A 70 -14.77 -15.74 -2.31
N THR A 71 -13.79 -15.59 -3.20
CA THR A 71 -13.89 -14.76 -4.41
C THR A 71 -14.38 -15.59 -5.60
N GLU A 72 -15.53 -15.25 -6.17
CA GLU A 72 -16.14 -15.97 -7.31
C GLU A 72 -15.27 -15.92 -8.59
N ALA A 73 -14.49 -14.86 -8.77
CA ALA A 73 -13.60 -14.70 -9.92
C ALA A 73 -12.24 -15.37 -9.66
N PRO A 74 -11.69 -16.16 -10.62
CA PRO A 74 -10.31 -16.63 -10.54
C PRO A 74 -9.37 -15.43 -10.56
N LEU A 75 -8.55 -15.31 -9.52
CA LEU A 75 -7.60 -14.21 -9.38
C LEU A 75 -6.60 -14.20 -10.55
N PRO A 76 -6.32 -13.03 -11.16
CA PRO A 76 -5.48 -12.98 -12.35
C PRO A 76 -4.04 -13.38 -12.05
N GLU A 77 -3.53 -14.29 -12.90
CA GLU A 77 -2.18 -14.86 -12.92
C GLU A 77 -1.06 -13.81 -12.80
N GLY A 78 0.05 -14.23 -12.21
CA GLY A 78 1.26 -13.41 -12.05
C GLY A 78 1.18 -12.32 -10.97
N PRO A 79 2.22 -11.46 -10.87
CA PRO A 79 2.26 -10.39 -9.88
C PRO A 79 1.17 -9.36 -10.18
N PRO A 80 0.27 -9.14 -9.23
CA PRO A 80 -1.36 -7.78 -9.60
C PRO A 80 -0.77 -6.39 -9.90
N PRO A 81 -1.47 -5.51 -10.65
CA PRO A 81 -0.91 -4.23 -11.08
C PRO A 81 -0.60 -3.31 -9.90
N LEU A 82 0.54 -2.61 -10.02
CA LEU A 82 0.96 -1.56 -9.08
C LEU A 82 -0.16 -0.49 -8.93
N PRO A 83 -0.63 -0.20 -7.70
CA PRO A 83 -1.47 0.96 -7.43
C PRO A 83 -0.87 2.22 -8.05
N LYS A 84 -1.64 2.90 -8.92
CA LYS A 84 -1.15 4.06 -9.68
C LYS A 84 -0.59 5.11 -8.74
N ARG A 85 0.73 5.37 -8.82
CA ARG A 85 1.43 6.39 -8.02
C ARG A 85 0.69 7.71 -8.16
N ARG A 86 0.06 8.20 -7.08
CA ARG A 86 -0.56 9.53 -7.09
C ARG A 86 0.49 10.53 -7.55
N SER A 87 0.16 11.35 -8.54
CA SER A 87 1.01 12.47 -8.93
C SER A 87 1.26 13.33 -7.69
N ARG A 88 2.53 13.57 -7.35
CA ARG A 88 2.88 14.57 -6.34
C ARG A 88 2.49 15.93 -6.92
N ALA A 89 1.35 16.47 -6.48
CA ALA A 89 1.18 17.92 -6.48
C ALA A 89 2.39 18.50 -5.73
N SER A 90 3.11 19.42 -6.38
CA SER A 90 4.34 20.00 -5.86
C SER A 90 4.02 20.99 -4.75
N SER A 91 3.92 20.50 -3.51
CA SER A 91 3.74 21.33 -2.31
C SER A 91 4.91 22.33 -2.15
N PRO A 92 4.68 23.64 -2.27
CA PRO A 92 5.73 24.65 -2.17
C PRO A 92 5.79 25.16 -0.73
N THR A 93 6.45 24.43 0.17
CA THR A 93 6.49 24.79 1.60
C THR A 93 7.77 24.29 2.29
N ALA A 94 8.92 24.79 1.83
CA ALA A 94 10.23 24.51 2.43
C ALA A 94 11.22 25.69 2.32
N GLU A 95 10.72 26.93 2.26
CA GLU A 95 11.56 28.13 2.14
C GLU A 95 10.96 29.31 2.96
N ARG A 96 11.12 29.25 4.29
CA ARG A 96 11.14 30.39 5.22
C ARG A 96 11.40 29.93 6.66
N ALA A 97 12.67 29.74 6.98
CA ALA A 97 13.21 29.70 8.33
C ALA A 97 14.67 30.16 8.27
N GLY A 98 14.87 31.46 8.45
CA GLY A 98 16.16 32.14 8.60
C GLY A 98 16.04 33.16 9.72
#